data_AF-A0A7X9TQ95-F1
#
_entry.id   AF-A0A7X9TQ95-F1
#
_cell.length_a   1.000
_cell.length_b   1.000
_cell.length_c   1.000
_cell.angle_alpha   90.00
_cell.angle_beta   90.00
_cell.angle_gamma   90.00
#
_symmetry.space_group_name_H-M   'P 1'
#
loop_
_entity.id
_entity.type
_entity.pdbx_description
1 polymer ?
#
loop_
_entity_poly.entity_id
_entity_poly.type
_entity_poly.pdbx_seq_one_letter_code
_entity_poly.pdbx_strand_id
1 'polypeptide(L)'
;MALQTPPDFSDPKIIRDPYPAFAWLRTHDPVHWCEHHKAWLLTRFADVSAAQVDAKRYSSNRMRQLADAQLSKAKRAVLEPFVKKASRWMYSKDGKEHEAGRKVLGKTFSPSSIEALGGAIRKIVDNQLKQLSPRPEMMVELFNKIPALILAHLFRIPARDALKIRGWTDAIIVCMVGSTDPAYGPKEALQAIEEMYAYFSRLIDQRRLAPGNDLVSHVIAAAEASGMSEEDGLAQLAFVLVAATTTSADQLGIILFYLLNKPGRWTAVREHPDALLDAAIEEALRICPAGQLSHRVLTEDVALHGKTMRQGDLVFLVRAAANRDPAHFSRPDQFILNRKKQDHLAFGRGPHFCMGRLLFKLEANILFSALLRRFPHMHLIKGQPPQWRDNSVQFRGLSRIQVDLAPAADAITRCFSAAPWEKKGGYCRALRAGNLIMTSGTVAFDERGKPFAEGDVYGQTWRCLEIIEAALKQLGIDRTRVVATRMYTTDMELWREILKAHKKFFNNCEPTTMLLCVKALIAPQFLIEIETQAVVGQS
;
A
#
# COMPACT_ATOMS: atom_id res chain seq x y z
N MET A 1 2.86 24.40 16.78
CA MET A 1 2.61 25.66 17.50
C MET A 1 1.30 26.24 17.00
N ALA A 2 0.49 26.84 17.88
CA ALA A 2 -0.72 27.54 17.45
C ALA A 2 -0.31 28.79 16.65
N LEU A 3 -0.96 29.04 15.52
CA LEU A 3 -0.76 30.28 14.77
C LEU A 3 -1.33 31.44 15.58
N GLN A 4 -0.67 32.60 15.53
CA GLN A 4 -1.12 33.81 16.20
C GLN A 4 -1.82 34.79 15.24
N THR A 5 -1.61 34.62 13.93
CA THR A 5 -2.16 35.47 12.87
C THR A 5 -3.02 34.64 11.92
N PRO A 6 -3.88 35.29 11.10
CA PRO A 6 -4.60 34.61 10.03
C PRO A 6 -3.65 33.80 9.13
N PRO A 7 -4.02 32.58 8.71
CA PRO A 7 -3.17 31.74 7.88
C PRO A 7 -3.08 32.25 6.43
N ASP A 8 -1.89 32.18 5.86
CA ASP A 8 -1.63 32.43 4.44
C ASP A 8 -1.51 31.11 3.67
N PHE A 9 -2.54 30.77 2.88
CA PHE A 9 -2.56 29.55 2.07
C PHE A 9 -1.68 29.61 0.82
N SER A 10 -0.99 30.73 0.57
CA SER A 10 0.09 30.80 -0.42
C SER A 10 1.44 30.33 0.10
N ASP A 11 1.62 30.21 1.43
CA ASP A 11 2.85 29.69 2.04
C ASP A 11 2.93 28.15 1.89
N PRO A 12 3.95 27.61 1.19
CA PRO A 12 4.13 26.16 1.05
C PRO A 12 4.26 25.42 2.39
N LYS A 13 4.72 26.08 3.46
CA LYS A 13 4.78 25.47 4.80
C LYS A 13 3.39 25.20 5.38
N ILE A 14 2.41 26.08 5.11
CA ILE A 14 1.01 25.88 5.49
C ILE A 14 0.39 24.79 4.62
N ILE A 15 0.66 24.77 3.30
CA ILE A 15 0.17 23.69 2.43
C ILE A 15 0.70 22.32 2.91
N ARG A 16 1.99 22.25 3.26
CA ARG A 16 2.63 21.03 3.77
C ARG A 16 2.09 20.58 5.12
N ASP A 17 1.71 21.48 6.02
CA ASP A 17 1.05 21.14 7.29
C ASP A 17 -0.08 22.14 7.62
N PRO A 18 -1.30 21.90 7.13
CA PRO A 18 -2.38 22.88 7.23
C PRO A 18 -3.16 22.78 8.54
N TYR A 19 -2.86 21.79 9.42
CA TYR A 19 -3.65 21.59 10.64
C TYR A 19 -3.59 22.77 11.63
N PRO A 20 -2.44 23.47 11.83
CA PRO A 20 -2.41 24.69 12.62
C PRO A 20 -3.29 25.81 12.03
N ALA A 21 -3.29 25.98 10.69
CA ALA A 21 -4.17 26.92 9.99
C ALA A 21 -5.64 26.57 10.19
N PHE A 22 -5.99 25.31 10.00
CA PHE A 22 -7.34 24.81 10.22
C PHE A 22 -7.82 25.00 11.67
N ALA A 23 -6.94 24.79 12.66
CA ALA A 23 -7.28 25.02 14.06
C ALA A 23 -7.53 26.49 14.37
N TRP A 24 -6.73 27.39 13.80
CA TRP A 24 -6.92 28.83 13.91
C TRP A 24 -8.26 29.26 13.30
N LEU A 25 -8.57 28.81 12.08
CA LEU A 25 -9.83 29.12 11.39
C LEU A 25 -11.05 28.61 12.16
N ARG A 26 -11.04 27.36 12.65
CA ARG A 26 -12.17 26.82 13.44
C ARG A 26 -12.52 27.69 14.64
N THR A 27 -11.50 28.29 15.26
CA THR A 27 -11.64 29.09 16.48
C THR A 27 -12.07 30.52 16.16
N HIS A 28 -11.40 31.17 15.21
CA HIS A 28 -11.50 32.62 15.00
C HIS A 28 -12.33 33.01 13.77
N ASP A 29 -12.31 32.22 12.71
CA ASP A 29 -12.96 32.53 11.45
C ASP A 29 -13.45 31.27 10.72
N PRO A 30 -14.53 30.62 11.20
CA PRO A 30 -14.94 29.29 10.72
C PRO A 30 -15.51 29.28 9.29
N VAL A 31 -15.89 30.47 8.77
CA VAL A 31 -16.35 30.74 7.41
C VAL A 31 -15.38 31.75 6.79
N HIS A 32 -14.30 31.28 6.20
CA HIS A 32 -13.18 32.15 5.83
C HIS A 32 -13.07 32.37 4.33
N TRP A 33 -12.98 33.61 3.86
CA TRP A 33 -12.64 33.89 2.47
C TRP A 33 -11.14 33.72 2.28
N CYS A 34 -10.73 32.73 1.49
CA CYS A 34 -9.33 32.49 1.15
C CYS A 34 -9.00 33.12 -0.21
N GLU A 35 -8.23 34.21 -0.21
CA GLU A 35 -7.88 34.94 -1.43
C GLU A 35 -7.06 34.09 -2.41
N HIS A 36 -6.12 33.28 -1.90
CA HIS A 36 -5.32 32.37 -2.72
C HIS A 36 -6.19 31.38 -3.50
N HIS A 37 -7.25 30.85 -2.88
CA HIS A 37 -8.16 29.89 -3.52
C HIS A 37 -9.38 30.54 -4.20
N LYS A 38 -9.62 31.84 -3.95
CA LYS A 38 -10.84 32.57 -4.34
C LYS A 38 -12.11 31.80 -3.98
N ALA A 39 -12.13 31.31 -2.74
CA ALA A 39 -13.17 30.43 -2.24
C ALA A 39 -13.37 30.62 -0.73
N TRP A 40 -14.60 30.35 -0.27
CA TRP A 40 -14.91 30.24 1.15
C TRP A 40 -14.43 28.89 1.70
N LEU A 41 -13.81 28.88 2.88
CA LEU A 41 -13.42 27.67 3.61
C LEU A 41 -14.38 27.47 4.78
N LEU A 42 -15.05 26.32 4.83
CA LEU A 42 -15.81 25.87 6.00
C LEU A 42 -14.99 24.85 6.79
N THR A 43 -14.79 25.10 8.09
CA THR A 43 -13.80 24.34 8.88
C THR A 43 -14.36 23.61 10.10
N ARG A 44 -15.53 23.99 10.62
CA ARG A 44 -16.17 23.29 11.76
C ARG A 44 -16.95 22.07 11.29
N PHE A 45 -17.05 21.06 12.14
CA PHE A 45 -17.70 19.79 11.81
C PHE A 45 -19.16 19.97 11.42
N ALA A 46 -19.92 20.72 12.22
CA ALA A 46 -21.34 20.94 11.98
C ALA A 46 -21.60 21.62 10.61
N ASP A 47 -20.82 22.67 10.29
CA ASP A 47 -20.96 23.42 9.05
C ASP A 47 -20.62 22.56 7.83
N VAL A 48 -19.49 21.83 7.88
CA VAL A 48 -19.06 20.96 6.79
C VAL A 48 -20.03 19.80 6.59
N SER A 49 -20.51 19.17 7.68
CA SER A 49 -21.48 18.07 7.60
C SER A 49 -22.82 18.55 7.02
N ALA A 50 -23.32 19.72 7.45
CA ALA A 50 -24.55 20.30 6.94
C ALA A 50 -24.46 20.66 5.45
N ALA A 51 -23.36 21.31 5.03
CA ALA A 51 -23.13 21.65 3.63
C ALA A 51 -22.98 20.40 2.73
N GLN A 52 -22.46 19.28 3.24
CA GLN A 52 -22.33 18.04 2.47
C GLN A 52 -23.67 17.37 2.18
N VAL A 53 -24.66 17.49 3.08
CA VAL A 53 -25.99 16.92 2.87
C VAL A 53 -26.89 17.82 2.05
N ASP A 54 -26.62 19.13 2.03
CA ASP A 54 -27.40 20.12 1.30
C ASP A 54 -26.87 20.34 -0.14
N ALA A 55 -27.08 19.33 -0.98
CA ALA A 55 -26.69 19.40 -2.40
C ALA A 55 -27.52 20.42 -3.20
N LYS A 56 -28.61 20.96 -2.65
CA LYS A 56 -29.41 22.00 -3.31
C LYS A 56 -28.65 23.32 -3.30
N ARG A 57 -28.19 23.77 -2.13
CA ARG A 57 -27.46 25.04 -1.96
C ARG A 57 -25.99 24.90 -2.33
N TYR A 58 -25.40 23.75 -2.03
CA TYR A 58 -24.00 23.45 -2.27
C TYR A 58 -23.88 22.45 -3.43
N SER A 59 -23.84 22.97 -4.65
CA SER A 59 -23.81 22.19 -5.90
C SER A 59 -22.43 21.59 -6.18
N SER A 60 -22.42 20.36 -6.72
CA SER A 60 -21.22 19.71 -7.25
C SER A 60 -20.95 20.03 -8.72
N ASN A 61 -21.75 20.87 -9.39
CA ASN A 61 -21.48 21.33 -10.75
C ASN A 61 -20.55 22.58 -10.76
N ARG A 62 -19.25 22.35 -10.46
CA ARG A 62 -18.26 23.43 -10.19
C ARG A 62 -16.99 23.42 -11.02
N MET A 63 -16.87 22.53 -12.01
CA MET A 63 -15.59 22.37 -12.75
C MET A 63 -15.19 23.66 -13.48
N ARG A 64 -16.17 24.38 -14.03
CA ARG A 64 -15.96 25.69 -14.66
C ARG A 64 -15.42 26.71 -13.66
N GLN A 65 -16.10 26.87 -12.53
CA GLN A 65 -15.78 27.84 -11.49
C GLN A 65 -14.39 27.57 -10.91
N LEU A 66 -14.01 26.31 -10.69
CA LEU A 66 -12.66 25.93 -10.26
C LEU A 66 -11.60 26.35 -11.29
N ALA A 67 -11.82 26.07 -12.58
CA ALA A 67 -10.91 26.49 -13.63
C ALA A 67 -10.81 28.03 -13.71
N ASP A 68 -11.93 28.74 -13.54
CA ASP A 68 -11.97 30.20 -13.56
C ASP A 68 -11.25 30.84 -12.37
N ALA A 69 -11.33 30.24 -11.19
CA ALA A 69 -10.66 30.72 -9.99
C ALA A 69 -9.13 30.54 -10.07
N GLN A 70 -8.68 29.39 -10.58
CA GLN A 70 -7.29 28.93 -10.43
C GLN A 70 -6.40 29.16 -11.66
N LEU A 71 -6.97 29.39 -12.84
CA LEU A 71 -6.20 29.48 -14.09
C LEU A 71 -6.30 30.85 -14.75
N SER A 72 -5.24 31.24 -15.45
CA SER A 72 -5.26 32.40 -16.37
C SER A 72 -6.11 32.11 -17.61
N LYS A 73 -6.62 33.15 -18.26
CA LYS A 73 -7.47 33.03 -19.47
C LYS A 73 -6.84 32.15 -20.56
N ALA A 74 -5.53 32.29 -20.80
CA ALA A 74 -4.79 31.48 -21.76
C ALA A 74 -4.76 29.99 -21.39
N LYS A 75 -4.52 29.67 -20.11
CA LYS A 75 -4.52 28.28 -19.62
C LYS A 75 -5.92 27.66 -19.64
N ARG A 76 -6.97 28.45 -19.41
CA ARG A 76 -8.37 27.98 -19.50
C ARG A 76 -8.74 27.53 -20.91
N ALA A 77 -8.34 28.27 -21.94
CA ALA A 77 -8.62 27.89 -23.32
C ALA A 77 -8.02 26.53 -23.69
N VAL A 78 -6.79 26.26 -23.22
CA VAL A 78 -6.12 24.96 -23.41
C VAL A 78 -6.84 23.84 -22.65
N LEU A 79 -7.30 24.11 -21.42
CA LEU A 79 -7.93 23.10 -20.56
C LEU A 79 -9.43 22.91 -20.84
N GLU A 80 -10.03 23.69 -21.74
CA GLU A 80 -11.47 23.63 -22.04
C GLU A 80 -11.97 22.21 -22.39
N PRO A 81 -11.29 21.42 -23.24
CA PRO A 81 -11.71 20.05 -23.53
C PRO A 81 -11.67 19.14 -22.29
N PHE A 82 -10.71 19.35 -21.39
CA PHE A 82 -10.63 18.65 -20.12
C PHE A 82 -11.82 19.03 -19.22
N VAL A 83 -12.12 20.33 -19.08
CA VAL A 83 -13.24 20.80 -18.26
C VAL A 83 -14.56 20.20 -18.77
N LYS A 84 -14.77 20.16 -20.09
CA LYS A 84 -15.95 19.53 -20.71
C LYS A 84 -16.07 18.04 -20.34
N LYS A 85 -14.98 17.27 -20.44
CA LYS A 85 -14.96 15.84 -20.08
C LYS A 85 -15.18 15.62 -18.59
N ALA A 86 -14.47 16.34 -17.73
CA ALA A 86 -14.57 16.22 -16.27
C ALA A 86 -15.93 16.70 -15.71
N SER A 87 -16.64 17.57 -16.42
CA SER A 87 -18.00 18.00 -16.08
C SER A 87 -19.05 16.89 -16.32
N ARG A 88 -18.73 15.86 -17.11
CA ARG A 88 -19.61 14.68 -17.31
C ARG A 88 -19.49 13.65 -16.20
N TRP A 89 -18.44 13.71 -15.38
CA TRP A 89 -18.26 12.76 -14.29
C TRP A 89 -19.34 12.95 -13.25
N MET A 90 -19.89 11.86 -12.69
CA MET A 90 -20.86 11.91 -11.60
C MET A 90 -20.37 12.78 -10.42
N TYR A 91 -19.05 12.84 -10.19
CA TYR A 91 -18.43 13.74 -9.21
C TYR A 91 -18.76 15.23 -9.40
N SER A 92 -19.14 15.63 -10.61
CA SER A 92 -19.38 17.01 -11.03
C SER A 92 -20.85 17.27 -11.39
N LYS A 93 -21.76 16.38 -11.00
CA LYS A 93 -23.19 16.44 -11.32
C LYS A 93 -24.03 16.54 -10.04
N ASP A 94 -25.26 17.01 -10.18
CA ASP A 94 -26.27 17.07 -9.12
C ASP A 94 -27.57 16.37 -9.56
N GLY A 95 -28.49 16.17 -8.61
CA GLY A 95 -29.85 15.67 -8.86
C GLY A 95 -29.90 14.39 -9.70
N LYS A 96 -30.81 14.37 -10.69
CA LYS A 96 -31.07 13.18 -11.52
C LYS A 96 -29.85 12.69 -12.31
N GLU A 97 -29.01 13.60 -12.80
CA GLU A 97 -27.79 13.22 -13.54
C GLU A 97 -26.79 12.51 -12.61
N HIS A 98 -26.61 13.03 -11.40
CA HIS A 98 -25.79 12.38 -10.38
C HIS A 98 -26.36 11.02 -9.96
N GLU A 99 -27.67 10.94 -9.71
CA GLU A 99 -28.35 9.69 -9.34
C GLU A 99 -28.19 8.62 -10.42
N ALA A 100 -28.32 8.99 -11.70
CA ALA A 100 -28.12 8.09 -12.83
C ALA A 100 -26.67 7.57 -12.89
N GLY A 101 -25.67 8.46 -12.83
CA GLY A 101 -24.27 8.06 -12.77
C GLY A 101 -23.95 7.15 -11.58
N ARG A 102 -24.53 7.45 -10.42
CA ARG A 102 -24.37 6.66 -9.19
C ARG A 102 -24.99 5.27 -9.31
N LYS A 103 -26.17 5.19 -9.91
CA LYS A 103 -26.89 3.93 -10.15
C LYS A 103 -26.12 3.01 -11.08
N VAL A 104 -25.55 3.55 -12.17
CA VAL A 104 -24.74 2.81 -13.15
C VAL A 104 -23.53 2.13 -12.51
N LEU A 105 -22.87 2.80 -11.57
CA LEU A 105 -21.73 2.25 -10.83
C LEU A 105 -22.14 1.37 -9.62
N GLY A 106 -23.38 1.51 -9.15
CA GLY A 106 -23.83 0.98 -7.86
C GLY A 106 -23.71 -0.54 -7.71
N LYS A 107 -23.97 -1.31 -8.77
CA LYS A 107 -23.85 -2.78 -8.74
C LYS A 107 -22.42 -3.23 -8.41
N THR A 108 -21.44 -2.64 -9.09
CA THR A 108 -20.02 -2.98 -8.93
C THR A 108 -19.50 -2.68 -7.52
N PHE A 109 -20.00 -1.61 -6.90
CA PHE A 109 -19.59 -1.20 -5.55
C PHE A 109 -20.58 -1.65 -4.45
N SER A 110 -21.42 -2.64 -4.75
CA SER A 110 -22.29 -3.26 -3.75
C SER A 110 -21.46 -4.04 -2.72
N PRO A 111 -21.93 -4.21 -1.47
CA PRO A 111 -21.19 -4.95 -0.45
C PRO A 111 -20.75 -6.36 -0.88
N SER A 112 -21.64 -7.11 -1.54
CA SER A 112 -21.34 -8.47 -2.02
C SER A 112 -20.32 -8.49 -3.15
N SER A 113 -20.38 -7.53 -4.09
CA SER A 113 -19.37 -7.40 -5.15
C SER A 113 -18.00 -7.06 -4.58
N ILE A 114 -17.93 -6.19 -3.57
CA ILE A 114 -16.67 -5.85 -2.91
C ILE A 114 -16.11 -7.04 -2.12
N GLU A 115 -16.95 -7.75 -1.36
CA GLU A 115 -16.53 -8.94 -0.62
C GLU A 115 -15.92 -10.02 -1.53
N ALA A 116 -16.53 -10.25 -2.70
CA ALA A 116 -16.04 -11.19 -3.70
C ALA A 116 -14.63 -10.85 -4.23
N LEU A 117 -14.19 -9.58 -4.16
CA LEU A 117 -12.84 -9.17 -4.57
C LEU A 117 -11.76 -9.60 -3.56
N GLY A 118 -12.12 -10.00 -2.34
CA GLY A 118 -11.16 -10.28 -1.27
C GLY A 118 -10.09 -11.32 -1.65
N GLY A 119 -10.45 -12.36 -2.40
CA GLY A 119 -9.50 -13.36 -2.90
C GLY A 119 -8.46 -12.78 -3.88
N ALA A 120 -8.92 -11.96 -4.83
CA ALA A 120 -8.05 -11.30 -5.80
C ALA A 120 -7.13 -10.29 -5.13
N ILE A 121 -7.65 -9.48 -4.20
CA ILE A 121 -6.88 -8.48 -3.45
C ILE A 121 -5.77 -9.17 -2.63
N ARG A 122 -6.08 -10.27 -1.91
CA ARG A 122 -5.05 -11.05 -1.17
C ARG A 122 -3.93 -11.52 -2.10
N LYS A 123 -4.27 -12.07 -3.27
CA LYS A 123 -3.27 -12.52 -4.25
C LYS A 123 -2.41 -11.37 -4.78
N ILE A 124 -3.01 -10.21 -5.06
CA ILE A 124 -2.28 -9.00 -5.48
C ILE A 124 -1.30 -8.56 -4.38
N VAL A 125 -1.80 -8.44 -3.15
CA VAL A 125 -0.99 -8.07 -1.97
C VAL A 125 0.16 -9.05 -1.76
N ASP A 126 -0.11 -10.35 -1.69
CA ASP A 126 0.92 -11.37 -1.45
C ASP A 126 2.02 -11.33 -2.51
N ASN A 127 1.66 -11.10 -3.78
CA ASN A 127 2.61 -10.96 -4.87
C ASN A 127 3.47 -9.71 -4.74
N GLN A 128 2.88 -8.56 -4.39
CA GLN A 128 3.66 -7.32 -4.19
C GLN A 128 4.57 -7.43 -2.96
N LEU A 129 4.10 -8.02 -1.86
CA LEU A 129 4.92 -8.23 -0.65
C LEU A 129 6.12 -9.17 -0.89
N LYS A 130 6.05 -10.08 -1.88
CA LYS A 130 7.20 -10.93 -2.28
C LYS A 130 8.30 -10.17 -3.00
N GLN A 131 8.01 -9.00 -3.55
CA GLN A 131 8.93 -8.22 -4.38
C GLN A 131 9.58 -7.07 -3.60
N LEU A 132 9.23 -6.87 -2.33
CA LEU A 132 9.81 -5.81 -1.52
C LEU A 132 11.29 -6.08 -1.26
N SER A 133 12.11 -5.04 -1.43
CA SER A 133 13.48 -5.05 -0.94
C SER A 133 13.50 -5.11 0.61
N PRO A 134 14.65 -5.45 1.25
CA PRO A 134 14.74 -5.48 2.72
C PRO A 134 14.48 -4.12 3.39
N ARG A 135 14.76 -3.03 2.67
CA ARG A 135 14.54 -1.65 3.13
C ARG A 135 13.74 -0.88 2.07
N PRO A 136 12.44 -1.15 1.92
CA PRO A 136 11.69 -0.64 0.79
C PRO A 136 11.33 0.83 0.97
N GLU A 137 11.25 1.55 -0.15
CA GLU A 137 10.50 2.79 -0.24
C GLU A 137 9.04 2.42 -0.52
N MET A 138 8.17 2.57 0.49
CA MET A 138 6.85 1.94 0.47
C MET A 138 5.87 2.59 -0.50
N MET A 139 6.04 3.88 -0.83
CA MET A 139 5.15 4.52 -1.81
C MET A 139 5.35 3.91 -3.20
N VAL A 140 6.60 3.80 -3.66
CA VAL A 140 6.97 3.27 -4.98
C VAL A 140 6.89 1.76 -5.03
N GLU A 141 7.43 1.06 -4.03
CA GLU A 141 7.51 -0.40 -4.08
C GLU A 141 6.16 -1.08 -3.83
N LEU A 142 5.23 -0.42 -3.12
CA LEU A 142 3.96 -1.02 -2.69
C LEU A 142 2.72 -0.14 -2.95
N PHE A 143 2.58 0.99 -2.26
CA PHE A 143 1.29 1.70 -2.14
C PHE A 143 0.81 2.33 -3.45
N ASN A 144 1.71 2.74 -4.34
CA ASN A 144 1.32 3.25 -5.66
C ASN A 144 0.86 2.13 -6.61
N LYS A 145 1.23 0.87 -6.34
CA LYS A 145 0.91 -0.28 -7.18
C LYS A 145 -0.41 -0.96 -6.78
N ILE A 146 -0.68 -1.11 -5.48
CA ILE A 146 -1.83 -1.90 -5.00
C ILE A 146 -3.17 -1.38 -5.55
N PRO A 147 -3.55 -0.09 -5.40
CA PRO A 147 -4.83 0.40 -5.91
C PRO A 147 -4.92 0.25 -7.44
N ALA A 148 -3.84 0.55 -8.16
CA ALA A 148 -3.79 0.45 -9.61
C ALA A 148 -3.96 -0.99 -10.11
N LEU A 149 -3.38 -1.98 -9.41
CA LEU A 149 -3.53 -3.40 -9.72
C LEU A 149 -4.95 -3.92 -9.40
N ILE A 150 -5.56 -3.44 -8.31
CA ILE A 150 -6.95 -3.76 -7.96
C ILE A 150 -7.90 -3.20 -9.01
N LEU A 151 -7.67 -1.96 -9.47
CA LEU A 151 -8.44 -1.39 -10.58
C LEU A 151 -8.22 -2.16 -11.87
N ALA A 152 -6.98 -2.49 -12.23
CA ALA A 152 -6.70 -3.30 -13.41
C ALA A 152 -7.48 -4.64 -13.39
N HIS A 153 -7.58 -5.27 -12.22
CA HIS A 153 -8.42 -6.45 -12.02
C HIS A 153 -9.92 -6.16 -12.20
N LEU A 154 -10.43 -5.09 -11.58
CA LEU A 154 -11.83 -4.68 -11.64
C LEU A 154 -12.31 -4.36 -13.07
N PHE A 155 -11.45 -3.72 -13.86
CA PHE A 155 -11.67 -3.41 -15.27
C PHE A 155 -11.34 -4.58 -16.22
N ARG A 156 -10.78 -5.68 -15.68
CA ARG A 156 -10.27 -6.83 -16.44
C ARG A 156 -9.32 -6.43 -17.57
N ILE A 157 -8.34 -5.59 -17.25
CA ILE A 157 -7.26 -5.19 -18.15
C ILE A 157 -5.92 -5.80 -17.71
N PRO A 158 -4.91 -5.87 -18.59
CA PRO A 158 -3.60 -6.41 -18.25
C PRO A 158 -2.93 -5.65 -17.10
N ALA A 159 -2.33 -6.38 -16.15
CA ALA A 159 -1.63 -5.77 -15.00
C ALA A 159 -0.49 -4.81 -15.42
N ARG A 160 0.14 -5.04 -16.58
CA ARG A 160 1.15 -4.13 -17.16
C ARG A 160 0.61 -2.72 -17.45
N ASP A 161 -0.70 -2.58 -17.66
CA ASP A 161 -1.33 -1.28 -17.91
C ASP A 161 -1.67 -0.53 -16.60
N ALA A 162 -1.52 -1.16 -15.42
CA ALA A 162 -1.76 -0.50 -14.14
C ALA A 162 -0.86 0.73 -13.92
N LEU A 163 0.40 0.69 -14.39
CA LEU A 163 1.30 1.85 -14.33
C LEU A 163 0.86 2.98 -15.26
N LYS A 164 0.25 2.67 -16.41
CA LYS A 164 -0.31 3.68 -17.32
C LYS A 164 -1.49 4.41 -16.66
N ILE A 165 -2.39 3.67 -16.02
CA ILE A 165 -3.50 4.23 -15.23
C ILE A 165 -2.99 5.22 -14.19
N ARG A 166 -1.91 4.85 -13.48
CA ARG A 166 -1.34 5.71 -12.47
C ARG A 166 -0.81 7.01 -13.08
N GLY A 167 -0.03 6.91 -14.16
CA GLY A 167 0.51 8.07 -14.86
C GLY A 167 -0.57 9.03 -15.34
N TRP A 168 -1.67 8.51 -15.94
CA TRP A 168 -2.79 9.36 -16.34
C TRP A 168 -3.45 10.05 -15.14
N THR A 169 -3.65 9.31 -14.05
CA THR A 169 -4.32 9.86 -12.86
C THR A 169 -3.49 10.96 -12.21
N ASP A 170 -2.18 10.77 -12.08
CA ASP A 170 -1.28 11.77 -11.50
C ASP A 170 -1.23 13.06 -12.32
N ALA A 171 -1.31 12.99 -13.65
CA ALA A 171 -1.39 14.17 -14.51
C ALA A 171 -2.78 14.87 -14.42
N ILE A 172 -3.86 14.09 -14.43
CA ILE A 172 -5.25 14.60 -14.40
C ILE A 172 -5.56 15.31 -13.09
N ILE A 173 -5.13 14.74 -11.97
CA ILE A 173 -5.54 15.19 -10.64
C ILE A 173 -5.08 16.63 -10.35
N VAL A 174 -3.94 17.05 -10.89
CA VAL A 174 -3.38 18.39 -10.74
C VAL A 174 -4.35 19.47 -11.19
N CYS A 175 -5.04 19.24 -12.32
CA CYS A 175 -5.99 20.19 -12.92
C CYS A 175 -7.38 20.18 -12.26
N MET A 176 -7.71 19.18 -11.44
CA MET A 176 -9.00 19.13 -10.75
C MET A 176 -9.02 19.90 -9.43
N VAL A 177 -7.83 20.12 -8.84
CA VAL A 177 -7.69 20.40 -7.39
C VAL A 177 -6.78 21.57 -7.06
N GLY A 178 -6.34 22.32 -8.07
CA GLY A 178 -5.42 23.45 -7.89
C GLY A 178 -4.06 23.05 -7.33
N SER A 179 -3.57 21.84 -7.66
CA SER A 179 -2.24 21.39 -7.22
C SER A 179 -1.15 22.13 -7.99
N THR A 180 -0.01 22.37 -7.36
CA THR A 180 1.18 23.00 -7.95
C THR A 180 2.28 21.95 -8.15
N ASP A 181 2.10 21.07 -9.14
CA ASP A 181 3.13 20.09 -9.49
C ASP A 181 3.95 20.61 -10.69
N PRO A 182 5.28 20.78 -10.56
CA PRO A 182 6.11 21.24 -11.67
C PRO A 182 6.21 20.20 -12.81
N ALA A 183 5.94 18.91 -12.55
CA ALA A 183 6.00 17.85 -13.56
C ALA A 183 4.74 17.78 -14.43
N TYR A 184 3.62 18.35 -13.97
CA TYR A 184 2.33 18.25 -14.65
C TYR A 184 1.65 19.61 -14.78
N GLY A 185 1.39 20.02 -16.01
CA GLY A 185 0.62 21.22 -16.32
C GLY A 185 -0.68 20.91 -17.08
N PRO A 186 -1.39 21.96 -17.53
CA PRO A 186 -2.62 21.81 -18.30
C PRO A 186 -2.48 20.95 -19.57
N LYS A 187 -1.29 20.95 -20.21
CA LYS A 187 -1.04 20.17 -21.43
C LYS A 187 -0.94 18.68 -21.13
N GLU A 188 -0.16 18.32 -20.11
CA GLU A 188 0.05 16.94 -19.68
C GLU A 188 -1.26 16.33 -19.17
N ALA A 189 -2.06 17.11 -18.43
CA ALA A 189 -3.38 16.69 -17.97
C ALA A 189 -4.36 16.48 -19.15
N LEU A 190 -4.32 17.34 -20.17
CA LEU A 190 -5.14 17.19 -21.37
C LEU A 190 -4.75 15.94 -22.17
N GLN A 191 -3.45 15.74 -22.39
CA GLN A 191 -2.95 14.55 -23.08
C GLN A 191 -3.35 13.28 -22.32
N ALA A 192 -3.16 13.25 -21.00
CA ALA A 192 -3.52 12.11 -20.17
C ALA A 192 -5.01 11.77 -20.23
N ILE A 193 -5.91 12.78 -20.16
CA ILE A 193 -7.35 12.52 -20.26
C ILE A 193 -7.74 12.06 -21.67
N GLU A 194 -7.06 12.52 -22.73
CA GLU A 194 -7.30 12.05 -24.10
C GLU A 194 -6.88 10.60 -24.31
N GLU A 195 -5.66 10.25 -23.90
CA GLU A 195 -5.16 8.87 -23.96
C GLU A 195 -6.01 7.91 -23.15
N MET A 196 -6.41 8.32 -21.94
CA MET A 196 -7.30 7.55 -21.08
C MET A 196 -8.65 7.31 -21.77
N TYR A 197 -9.31 8.36 -22.28
CA TYR A 197 -10.61 8.20 -22.97
C TYR A 197 -10.49 7.32 -24.22
N ALA A 198 -9.41 7.45 -25.01
CA ALA A 198 -9.17 6.60 -26.16
C ALA A 198 -8.96 5.13 -25.78
N TYR A 199 -8.29 4.87 -24.65
CA TYR A 199 -8.13 3.52 -24.11
C TYR A 199 -9.47 2.90 -23.72
N PHE A 200 -10.30 3.63 -22.96
CA PHE A 200 -11.60 3.12 -22.51
C PHE A 200 -12.62 3.00 -23.63
N SER A 201 -12.58 3.87 -24.64
CA SER A 201 -13.40 3.72 -25.84
C SER A 201 -13.14 2.36 -26.51
N ARG A 202 -11.87 2.02 -26.76
CA ARG A 202 -11.51 0.71 -27.32
C ARG A 202 -11.93 -0.45 -26.43
N LEU A 203 -11.84 -0.27 -25.11
CA LEU A 203 -12.25 -1.31 -24.15
C LEU A 203 -13.77 -1.53 -24.18
N ILE A 204 -14.56 -0.46 -24.31
CA ILE A 204 -16.01 -0.53 -24.49
C ILE A 204 -16.35 -1.29 -25.77
N ASP A 205 -15.72 -0.95 -26.89
CA ASP A 205 -15.95 -1.62 -28.18
C ASP A 205 -15.67 -3.14 -28.09
N GLN A 206 -14.56 -3.51 -27.45
CA GLN A 206 -14.23 -4.91 -27.20
C GLN A 206 -15.28 -5.63 -26.34
N ARG A 207 -15.81 -4.96 -25.30
CA ARG A 207 -16.81 -5.54 -24.39
C ARG A 207 -18.21 -5.58 -24.97
N ARG A 208 -18.53 -4.75 -25.97
CA ARG A 208 -19.76 -4.86 -26.75
C ARG A 208 -19.76 -6.11 -27.62
N LEU A 209 -18.62 -6.43 -28.24
CA LEU A 209 -18.47 -7.65 -29.06
C LEU A 209 -18.41 -8.93 -28.21
N ALA A 210 -17.82 -8.85 -27.01
CA ALA A 210 -17.71 -9.98 -26.09
C ALA A 210 -17.97 -9.53 -24.63
N PRO A 211 -19.24 -9.44 -24.20
CA PRO A 211 -19.59 -9.05 -22.85
C PRO A 211 -19.03 -10.01 -21.80
N GLY A 212 -18.57 -9.46 -20.67
CA GLY A 212 -18.07 -10.22 -19.53
C GLY A 212 -18.79 -9.88 -18.24
N ASN A 213 -18.36 -10.51 -17.15
CA ASN A 213 -18.77 -10.14 -15.79
C ASN A 213 -17.74 -9.19 -15.16
N ASP A 214 -17.66 -7.97 -15.66
CA ASP A 214 -16.75 -6.92 -15.18
C ASP A 214 -17.40 -5.54 -15.12
N LEU A 215 -16.69 -4.57 -14.50
CA LEU A 215 -17.18 -3.20 -14.33
C LEU A 215 -17.57 -2.56 -15.67
N VAL A 216 -16.80 -2.79 -16.74
CA VAL A 216 -17.04 -2.15 -18.04
C VAL A 216 -18.34 -2.69 -18.64
N SER A 217 -18.50 -4.01 -18.69
CA SER A 217 -19.74 -4.62 -19.19
C SER A 217 -20.96 -4.24 -18.34
N HIS A 218 -20.83 -4.15 -17.03
CA HIS A 218 -21.92 -3.69 -16.16
C HIS A 218 -22.31 -2.23 -16.42
N VAL A 219 -21.33 -1.34 -16.61
CA VAL A 219 -21.59 0.08 -16.89
C VAL A 219 -22.25 0.25 -18.26
N ILE A 220 -21.79 -0.47 -19.29
CA ILE A 220 -22.41 -0.45 -20.62
C ILE A 220 -23.89 -0.85 -20.53
N ALA A 221 -24.17 -2.03 -19.96
CA ALA A 221 -25.54 -2.53 -19.85
C ALA A 221 -26.45 -1.60 -19.01
N ALA A 222 -25.93 -1.05 -17.91
CA ALA A 222 -26.69 -0.12 -17.08
C ALA A 222 -26.92 1.25 -17.76
N ALA A 223 -25.96 1.73 -18.55
CA ALA A 223 -26.10 2.95 -19.32
C ALA A 223 -27.18 2.79 -20.39
N GLU A 224 -27.14 1.70 -21.17
CA GLU A 224 -28.13 1.36 -22.19
C GLU A 224 -29.54 1.24 -21.60
N ALA A 225 -29.69 0.50 -20.49
CA ALA A 225 -30.97 0.31 -19.82
C ALA A 225 -31.56 1.61 -19.22
N SER A 226 -30.73 2.63 -18.98
CA SER A 226 -31.17 3.92 -18.41
C SER A 226 -31.28 5.04 -19.46
N GLY A 227 -30.98 4.76 -20.73
CA GLY A 227 -30.92 5.77 -21.78
C GLY A 227 -29.76 6.76 -21.62
N MET A 228 -28.75 6.43 -20.81
CA MET A 228 -27.55 7.24 -20.65
C MET A 228 -26.72 7.21 -21.94
N SER A 229 -26.19 8.37 -22.35
CA SER A 229 -25.34 8.44 -23.54
C SER A 229 -24.06 7.62 -23.36
N GLU A 230 -23.54 7.09 -24.45
CA GLU A 230 -22.26 6.36 -24.44
C GLU A 230 -21.11 7.22 -23.87
N GLU A 231 -21.08 8.50 -24.22
CA GLU A 231 -20.08 9.44 -23.71
C GLU A 231 -20.16 9.59 -22.18
N ASP A 232 -21.36 9.58 -21.60
CA ASP A 232 -21.55 9.68 -20.15
C ASP A 232 -21.22 8.37 -19.44
N GLY A 233 -21.49 7.21 -20.06
CA GLY A 233 -21.05 5.90 -19.56
C GLY A 233 -19.53 5.78 -19.53
N LEU A 234 -18.87 6.16 -20.63
CA LEU A 234 -17.41 6.27 -20.72
C LEU A 234 -16.85 7.23 -19.67
N ALA A 235 -17.51 8.37 -19.45
CA ALA A 235 -17.12 9.34 -18.43
C ALA A 235 -17.17 8.76 -17.01
N GLN A 236 -18.11 7.85 -16.71
CA GLN A 236 -18.16 7.18 -15.40
C GLN A 236 -17.01 6.18 -15.20
N LEU A 237 -16.61 5.44 -16.24
CA LEU A 237 -15.45 4.54 -16.19
C LEU A 237 -14.15 5.33 -15.97
N ALA A 238 -13.96 6.41 -16.72
CA ALA A 238 -12.84 7.34 -16.56
C ALA A 238 -12.79 7.92 -15.14
N PHE A 239 -13.94 8.34 -14.60
CA PHE A 239 -14.03 8.86 -13.24
C PHE A 239 -13.57 7.85 -12.18
N VAL A 240 -13.99 6.59 -12.27
CA VAL A 240 -13.63 5.55 -11.29
C VAL A 240 -12.12 5.39 -11.18
N LEU A 241 -11.39 5.40 -12.31
CA LEU A 241 -9.93 5.30 -12.29
C LEU A 241 -9.28 6.43 -11.51
N VAL A 242 -9.68 7.67 -11.84
CA VAL A 242 -9.08 8.86 -11.26
C VAL A 242 -9.38 8.94 -9.77
N ALA A 243 -10.60 8.59 -9.37
CA ALA A 243 -11.04 8.67 -7.98
C ALA A 243 -10.37 7.63 -7.07
N ALA A 244 -10.11 6.42 -7.57
CA ALA A 244 -9.75 5.27 -6.75
C ALA A 244 -8.24 4.99 -6.65
N THR A 245 -7.39 5.65 -7.46
CA THR A 245 -5.95 5.36 -7.48
C THR A 245 -5.17 6.16 -6.44
N THR A 246 -5.05 7.47 -6.62
CA THR A 246 -4.13 8.32 -5.83
C THR A 246 -4.56 8.43 -4.37
N THR A 247 -5.86 8.66 -4.11
CA THR A 247 -6.38 8.82 -2.75
C THR A 247 -6.20 7.57 -1.89
N SER A 248 -6.37 6.38 -2.49
CA SER A 248 -6.14 5.10 -1.82
C SER A 248 -4.65 4.92 -1.48
N ALA A 249 -3.76 5.13 -2.45
CA ALA A 249 -2.31 5.02 -2.25
C ALA A 249 -1.81 5.94 -1.12
N ASP A 250 -2.24 7.21 -1.15
CA ASP A 250 -1.92 8.19 -0.11
C ASP A 250 -2.40 7.76 1.27
N GLN A 251 -3.64 7.29 1.36
CA GLN A 251 -4.23 6.89 2.63
C GLN A 251 -3.52 5.66 3.21
N LEU A 252 -3.10 4.71 2.38
CA LEU A 252 -2.27 3.57 2.83
C LEU A 252 -0.93 4.05 3.40
N GLY A 253 -0.25 4.98 2.72
CA GLY A 253 0.97 5.60 3.24
C GLY A 253 0.76 6.29 4.58
N ILE A 254 -0.34 7.04 4.71
CA ILE A 254 -0.71 7.74 5.95
C ILE A 254 -0.97 6.74 7.10
N ILE A 255 -1.69 5.65 6.83
CA ILE A 255 -1.95 4.62 7.85
C ILE A 255 -0.61 4.04 8.33
N LEU A 256 0.29 3.66 7.42
CA LEU A 256 1.60 3.13 7.79
C LEU A 256 2.39 4.14 8.64
N PHE A 257 2.41 5.41 8.24
CA PHE A 257 3.05 6.47 8.99
C PHE A 257 2.55 6.52 10.45
N TYR A 258 1.24 6.54 10.68
CA TYR A 258 0.70 6.64 12.04
C TYR A 258 0.94 5.38 12.88
N LEU A 259 1.03 4.20 12.25
CA LEU A 259 1.37 2.95 12.90
C LEU A 259 2.86 2.84 13.28
N LEU A 260 3.76 3.50 12.54
CA LEU A 260 5.21 3.42 12.79
C LEU A 260 5.82 4.64 13.49
N ASN A 261 5.23 5.83 13.37
CA ASN A 261 5.79 7.08 13.88
C ASN A 261 5.76 7.21 15.42
N LYS A 262 5.14 6.25 16.12
CA LYS A 262 5.24 6.12 17.58
C LYS A 262 5.67 4.69 17.94
N PRO A 263 6.72 4.52 18.75
CA PRO A 263 7.14 3.21 19.23
C PRO A 263 5.99 2.42 19.85
N GLY A 264 5.97 1.11 19.61
CA GLY A 264 5.00 0.19 20.19
C GLY A 264 3.64 0.09 19.48
N ARG A 265 3.26 1.05 18.61
CA ARG A 265 1.96 0.97 17.90
C ARG A 265 1.90 -0.22 16.93
N TRP A 266 2.94 -0.41 16.12
CA TRP A 266 3.05 -1.57 15.23
C TRP A 266 2.90 -2.89 15.99
N THR A 267 3.68 -3.03 17.08
CA THR A 267 3.65 -4.20 17.97
C THR A 267 2.26 -4.43 18.57
N ALA A 268 1.61 -3.37 19.08
CA ALA A 268 0.29 -3.48 19.68
C ALA A 268 -0.76 -3.97 18.68
N VAL A 269 -0.78 -3.42 17.46
CA VAL A 269 -1.71 -3.90 16.41
C VAL A 269 -1.37 -5.33 15.99
N ARG A 270 -0.09 -5.70 15.93
CA ARG A 270 0.32 -7.08 15.61
C ARG A 270 -0.17 -8.08 16.67
N GLU A 271 -0.13 -7.71 17.96
CA GLU A 271 -0.54 -8.58 19.06
C GLU A 271 -2.06 -8.68 19.21
N HIS A 272 -2.79 -7.63 18.80
CA HIS A 272 -4.24 -7.57 18.89
C HIS A 272 -4.89 -7.07 17.58
N PRO A 273 -4.68 -7.76 16.45
CA PRO A 273 -5.09 -7.28 15.13
C PRO A 273 -6.61 -7.15 15.03
N ASP A 274 -7.37 -8.12 15.56
CA ASP A 274 -8.84 -8.12 15.52
C ASP A 274 -9.46 -6.97 16.33
N ALA A 275 -8.77 -6.52 17.38
CA ALA A 275 -9.25 -5.45 18.25
C ALA A 275 -8.81 -4.05 17.80
N LEU A 276 -7.67 -3.94 17.10
CA LEU A 276 -7.01 -2.65 16.87
C LEU A 276 -6.88 -2.24 15.41
N LEU A 277 -6.85 -3.18 14.44
CA LEU A 277 -6.53 -2.81 13.06
C LEU A 277 -7.60 -1.93 12.42
N ASP A 278 -8.87 -2.33 12.47
CA ASP A 278 -9.95 -1.53 11.88
C ASP A 278 -10.08 -0.16 12.57
N ALA A 279 -9.94 -0.13 13.90
CA ALA A 279 -9.95 1.11 14.67
C ALA A 279 -8.78 2.05 14.30
N ALA A 280 -7.59 1.50 14.07
CA ALA A 280 -6.43 2.26 13.64
C ALA A 280 -6.59 2.83 12.22
N ILE A 281 -7.19 2.05 11.30
CA ILE A 281 -7.51 2.49 9.94
C ILE A 281 -8.53 3.64 9.97
N GLU A 282 -9.62 3.50 10.74
CA GLU A 282 -10.64 4.55 10.92
C GLU A 282 -10.04 5.80 11.60
N GLU A 283 -9.15 5.64 12.58
CA GLU A 283 -8.49 6.78 13.22
C GLU A 283 -7.55 7.51 12.25
N ALA A 284 -6.83 6.79 11.39
CA ALA A 284 -5.99 7.40 10.35
C ALA A 284 -6.83 8.19 9.33
N LEU A 285 -7.96 7.64 8.90
CA LEU A 285 -8.93 8.30 8.02
C LEU A 285 -9.49 9.58 8.67
N ARG A 286 -9.81 9.54 9.96
CA ARG A 286 -10.27 10.72 10.70
C ARG A 286 -9.16 11.78 10.77
N ILE A 287 -8.04 11.44 11.40
CA ILE A 287 -7.04 12.43 11.81
C ILE A 287 -6.27 13.01 10.62
N CYS A 288 -6.18 12.27 9.52
CA CYS A 288 -5.41 12.65 8.34
C CYS A 288 -6.01 12.02 7.07
N PRO A 289 -7.20 12.47 6.63
CA PRO A 289 -7.78 11.99 5.39
C PRO A 289 -6.91 12.40 4.21
N ALA A 290 -6.62 11.47 3.29
CA ALA A 290 -5.90 11.75 2.07
C ALA A 290 -6.60 12.82 1.23
N GLY A 291 -7.94 12.76 1.12
CA GLY A 291 -8.77 13.84 0.58
C GLY A 291 -9.20 14.81 1.67
N GLN A 292 -8.47 15.91 1.84
CA GLN A 292 -8.64 16.86 2.94
C GLN A 292 -9.90 17.74 2.80
N LEU A 293 -10.34 18.04 1.58
CA LEU A 293 -11.50 18.90 1.34
C LEU A 293 -12.29 18.47 0.10
N SER A 294 -13.46 19.06 -0.09
CA SER A 294 -14.28 18.91 -1.29
C SER A 294 -14.85 20.26 -1.71
N HIS A 295 -15.02 20.47 -3.01
CA HIS A 295 -15.52 21.74 -3.56
C HIS A 295 -17.02 21.72 -3.82
N ARG A 296 -17.62 22.89 -3.65
CA ARG A 296 -19.00 23.22 -4.00
C ARG A 296 -19.05 24.59 -4.67
N VAL A 297 -20.10 24.82 -5.44
CA VAL A 297 -20.51 26.16 -5.89
C VAL A 297 -21.87 26.47 -5.29
N LEU A 298 -22.07 27.70 -4.81
CA LEU A 298 -23.37 28.11 -4.27
C LEU A 298 -24.39 28.36 -5.38
N THR A 299 -25.59 27.82 -5.21
CA THR A 299 -26.72 28.04 -6.14
C THR A 299 -27.61 29.21 -5.71
N GLU A 300 -27.47 29.68 -4.47
CA GLU A 300 -28.15 30.82 -3.88
C GLU A 300 -27.28 31.43 -2.77
N ASP A 301 -27.61 32.64 -2.32
CA ASP A 301 -26.92 33.28 -1.20
C ASP A 301 -27.12 32.49 0.10
N VAL A 302 -26.04 32.30 0.87
CA VAL A 302 -26.07 31.58 2.15
C VAL A 302 -25.47 32.44 3.26
N ALA A 303 -26.29 32.77 4.26
CA ALA A 303 -25.84 33.42 5.48
C ALA A 303 -25.41 32.37 6.52
N LEU A 304 -24.18 32.47 7.03
CA LEU A 304 -23.61 31.56 8.03
C LEU A 304 -22.57 32.29 8.90
N HIS A 305 -22.65 32.13 10.22
CA HIS A 305 -21.73 32.76 11.20
C HIS A 305 -21.52 34.27 10.98
N GLY A 306 -22.59 35.01 10.65
CA GLY A 306 -22.55 36.46 10.42
C GLY A 306 -21.97 36.89 9.06
N LYS A 307 -21.61 35.94 8.18
CA LYS A 307 -21.13 36.21 6.82
C LYS A 307 -22.17 35.76 5.79
N THR A 308 -22.19 36.45 4.65
CA THR A 308 -23.02 36.07 3.50
C THR A 308 -22.11 35.63 2.36
N MET A 309 -22.17 34.33 2.05
CA MET A 309 -21.54 33.76 0.86
C MET A 309 -22.54 33.91 -0.30
N ARG A 310 -22.08 34.38 -1.46
CA ARG A 310 -22.96 34.74 -2.58
C ARG A 310 -23.16 33.59 -3.54
N GLN A 311 -24.29 33.58 -4.24
CA GLN A 311 -24.52 32.69 -5.37
C GLN A 311 -23.35 32.75 -6.36
N GLY A 312 -22.88 31.58 -6.81
CA GLY A 312 -21.73 31.43 -7.70
C GLY A 312 -20.39 31.34 -6.99
N ASP A 313 -20.31 31.66 -5.70
CA ASP A 313 -19.08 31.51 -4.93
C ASP A 313 -18.68 30.04 -4.81
N LEU A 314 -17.36 29.80 -4.88
CA LEU A 314 -16.78 28.52 -4.51
C LEU A 314 -16.75 28.37 -2.98
N VAL A 315 -17.11 27.19 -2.50
CA VAL A 315 -17.04 26.82 -1.09
C VAL A 315 -16.30 25.49 -0.93
N PHE A 316 -15.23 25.52 -0.15
CA PHE A 316 -14.39 24.38 0.16
C PHE A 316 -14.80 23.84 1.53
N LEU A 317 -15.27 22.60 1.54
CA LEU A 317 -15.67 21.90 2.74
C LEU A 317 -14.46 21.17 3.31
N VAL A 318 -13.80 21.75 4.32
CA VAL A 318 -12.49 21.31 4.81
C VAL A 318 -12.66 20.16 5.80
N ARG A 319 -12.86 18.94 5.28
CA ARG A 319 -13.04 17.71 6.05
C ARG A 319 -11.89 17.42 7.02
N ALA A 320 -10.64 17.71 6.63
CA ALA A 320 -9.49 17.55 7.51
C ALA A 320 -9.55 18.46 8.75
N ALA A 321 -10.14 19.66 8.63
CA ALA A 321 -10.40 20.55 9.74
C ALA A 321 -11.55 20.03 10.61
N ALA A 322 -12.68 19.68 9.98
CA ALA A 322 -13.87 19.14 10.63
C ALA A 322 -13.56 17.86 11.43
N ASN A 323 -12.75 16.96 10.89
CA ASN A 323 -12.36 15.72 11.56
C ASN A 323 -11.46 15.95 12.79
N ARG A 324 -10.98 17.18 13.01
CA ARG A 324 -10.23 17.60 14.20
C ARG A 324 -10.92 18.72 14.98
N ASP A 325 -12.23 18.82 14.84
CA ASP A 325 -13.03 19.76 15.62
C ASP A 325 -13.20 19.26 17.07
N PRO A 326 -12.71 20.01 18.10
CA PRO A 326 -12.88 19.63 19.49
C PRO A 326 -14.34 19.63 19.95
N ALA A 327 -15.26 20.33 19.25
CA ALA A 327 -16.68 20.30 19.56
C ALA A 327 -17.33 18.93 19.24
N HIS A 328 -16.71 18.11 18.39
CA HIS A 328 -17.20 16.78 18.01
C HIS A 328 -16.28 15.64 18.45
N PHE A 329 -14.96 15.84 18.42
CA PHE A 329 -13.98 14.82 18.76
C PHE A 329 -13.17 15.19 20.01
N SER A 330 -13.23 14.37 21.05
CA SER A 330 -12.32 14.50 22.19
C SER A 330 -10.86 14.22 21.76
N ARG A 331 -9.92 15.04 22.25
CA ARG A 331 -8.48 14.95 21.91
C ARG A 331 -8.25 14.86 20.38
N PRO A 332 -8.74 15.83 19.61
CA PRO A 332 -8.89 15.71 18.15
C PRO A 332 -7.55 15.57 17.40
N ASP A 333 -6.47 16.14 17.95
CA ASP A 333 -5.13 16.13 17.36
C ASP A 333 -4.28 14.92 17.76
N GLN A 334 -4.80 14.02 18.59
CA GLN A 334 -4.10 12.80 18.99
C GLN A 334 -4.59 11.61 18.17
N PHE A 335 -3.65 10.82 17.63
CA PHE A 335 -3.94 9.52 17.06
C PHE A 335 -4.15 8.50 18.18
N ILE A 336 -5.39 8.07 18.37
CA ILE A 336 -5.79 7.11 19.40
C ILE A 336 -6.04 5.75 18.75
N LEU A 337 -5.17 4.79 19.03
CA LEU A 337 -5.14 3.48 18.34
C LEU A 337 -6.45 2.69 18.46
N ASN A 338 -7.10 2.76 19.62
CA ASN A 338 -8.35 2.08 19.93
C ASN A 338 -9.53 3.05 20.04
N ARG A 339 -9.52 4.17 19.28
CA ARG A 339 -10.66 5.09 19.27
C ARG A 339 -11.89 4.31 18.82
N LYS A 340 -12.93 4.29 19.66
CA LYS A 340 -14.23 3.74 19.26
C LYS A 340 -14.70 4.44 17.99
N LYS A 341 -15.31 3.70 17.07
CA LYS A 341 -15.77 4.24 15.79
C LYS A 341 -16.63 5.49 16.02
N GLN A 342 -16.24 6.59 15.38
CA GLN A 342 -16.92 7.87 15.45
C GLN A 342 -17.24 8.37 14.04
N ASP A 343 -18.27 9.18 13.94
CA ASP A 343 -18.78 9.71 12.67
C ASP A 343 -17.80 10.77 12.12
N HIS A 344 -16.83 10.33 11.30
CA HIS A 344 -15.86 11.19 10.63
C HIS A 344 -16.23 11.44 9.17
N LEU A 345 -15.77 12.55 8.60
CA LEU A 345 -16.13 12.99 7.25
C LEU A 345 -15.11 12.60 6.17
N ALA A 346 -14.15 11.71 6.43
CA ALA A 346 -13.12 11.31 5.46
C ALA A 346 -13.72 10.88 4.10
N PHE A 347 -14.83 10.13 4.13
CA PHE A 347 -15.56 9.67 2.96
C PHE A 347 -16.68 10.63 2.50
N GLY A 348 -16.77 11.82 3.11
CA GLY A 348 -17.85 12.78 2.91
C GLY A 348 -19.16 12.36 3.57
N ARG A 349 -20.24 13.04 3.21
CA ARG A 349 -21.62 12.77 3.62
C ARG A 349 -22.59 13.19 2.50
N GLY A 350 -23.84 12.76 2.59
CA GLY A 350 -24.89 13.15 1.65
C GLY A 350 -24.83 12.39 0.32
N PRO A 351 -25.40 12.95 -0.76
CA PRO A 351 -25.51 12.27 -2.07
C PRO A 351 -24.17 11.78 -2.63
N HIS A 352 -23.10 12.55 -2.40
CA HIS A 352 -21.75 12.22 -2.87
C HIS A 352 -20.92 11.38 -1.88
N PHE A 353 -21.55 10.73 -0.89
CA PHE A 353 -20.84 9.84 0.03
C PHE A 353 -20.04 8.77 -0.74
N CYS A 354 -18.78 8.56 -0.35
CA CYS A 354 -17.82 7.78 -1.11
C CYS A 354 -18.34 6.36 -1.42
N MET A 355 -18.41 6.07 -2.70
CA MET A 355 -18.83 4.76 -3.21
C MET A 355 -17.75 3.70 -2.99
N GLY A 356 -16.47 4.07 -3.13
CA GLY A 356 -15.32 3.19 -2.96
C GLY A 356 -14.93 2.87 -1.50
N ARG A 357 -15.65 3.38 -0.50
CA ARG A 357 -15.25 3.25 0.92
C ARG A 357 -15.07 1.79 1.36
N LEU A 358 -15.97 0.89 0.92
CA LEU A 358 -15.93 -0.51 1.31
C LEU A 358 -14.74 -1.21 0.67
N LEU A 359 -14.45 -0.89 -0.60
CA LEU A 359 -13.29 -1.41 -1.32
C LEU A 359 -11.99 -0.97 -0.63
N PHE A 360 -11.85 0.32 -0.34
CA PHE A 360 -10.68 0.84 0.38
C PHE A 360 -10.50 0.16 1.74
N LYS A 361 -11.57 0.04 2.53
CA LYS A 361 -11.52 -0.63 3.84
C LYS A 361 -11.08 -2.09 3.71
N LEU A 362 -11.60 -2.82 2.73
CA LEU A 362 -11.21 -4.21 2.47
C LEU A 362 -9.73 -4.31 2.06
N GLU A 363 -9.30 -3.46 1.13
CA GLU A 363 -7.91 -3.34 0.67
C GLU A 363 -6.95 -3.06 1.83
N ALA A 364 -7.22 -2.02 2.62
CA ALA A 364 -6.38 -1.63 3.75
C ALA A 364 -6.30 -2.75 4.80
N ASN A 365 -7.44 -3.36 5.17
CA ASN A 365 -7.44 -4.46 6.13
C ASN A 365 -6.62 -5.66 5.64
N ILE A 366 -6.79 -6.07 4.38
CA ILE A 366 -6.01 -7.18 3.81
C ILE A 366 -4.52 -6.83 3.79
N LEU A 367 -4.16 -5.65 3.31
CA LEU A 367 -2.78 -5.21 3.16
C LEU A 367 -2.06 -5.12 4.51
N PHE A 368 -2.64 -4.43 5.49
CA PHE A 368 -2.02 -4.25 6.79
C PHE A 368 -1.98 -5.54 7.60
N SER A 369 -3.00 -6.40 7.51
CA SER A 369 -2.95 -7.75 8.11
C SER A 369 -1.77 -8.56 7.56
N ALA A 370 -1.55 -8.50 6.24
CA ALA A 370 -0.43 -9.21 5.60
C ALA A 370 0.93 -8.62 5.98
N LEU A 371 1.07 -7.29 6.07
CA LEU A 371 2.28 -6.62 6.53
C LEU A 371 2.61 -6.97 7.99
N LEU A 372 1.64 -6.90 8.90
CA LEU A 372 1.81 -7.25 10.32
C LEU A 372 2.26 -8.69 10.52
N ARG A 373 1.69 -9.62 9.75
CA ARG A 373 2.05 -11.04 9.78
C ARG A 373 3.46 -11.30 9.21
N ARG A 374 3.83 -10.64 8.12
CA ARG A 374 5.06 -10.94 7.37
C ARG A 374 6.28 -10.17 7.88
N PHE A 375 6.08 -8.97 8.41
CA PHE A 375 7.14 -8.06 8.86
C PHE A 375 6.86 -7.57 10.28
N PRO A 376 6.91 -8.46 11.28
CA PRO A 376 6.51 -8.16 12.65
C PRO A 376 7.37 -7.10 13.34
N HIS A 377 8.58 -6.84 12.83
CA HIS A 377 9.56 -5.90 13.38
C HIS A 377 9.81 -4.70 12.46
N MET A 378 8.93 -4.45 11.48
CA MET A 378 9.03 -3.31 10.58
C MET A 378 9.06 -1.99 11.36
N HIS A 379 9.97 -1.09 10.99
CA HIS A 379 10.13 0.21 11.64
C HIS A 379 10.65 1.29 10.67
N LEU A 380 10.46 2.55 11.07
CA LEU A 380 11.05 3.69 10.35
C LEU A 380 12.58 3.71 10.55
N ILE A 381 13.32 3.99 9.49
CA ILE A 381 14.78 4.10 9.55
C ILE A 381 15.17 5.41 10.26
N LYS A 382 15.98 5.32 11.32
CA LYS A 382 16.46 6.48 12.06
C LYS A 382 17.26 7.41 11.13
N GLY A 383 16.97 8.71 11.19
CA GLY A 383 17.62 9.73 10.35
C GLY A 383 17.04 9.85 8.93
N GLN A 384 16.05 9.04 8.56
CA GLN A 384 15.35 9.13 7.27
C GLN A 384 13.86 9.40 7.50
N PRO A 385 13.49 10.64 7.88
CA PRO A 385 12.10 10.96 8.18
C PRO A 385 11.22 10.81 6.93
N PRO A 386 9.96 10.37 7.09
CA PRO A 386 9.01 10.35 5.99
C PRO A 386 8.81 11.75 5.39
N GLN A 387 8.68 11.82 4.07
CA GLN A 387 8.52 13.07 3.32
C GLN A 387 7.08 13.22 2.86
N TRP A 388 6.49 14.37 3.17
CA TRP A 388 5.13 14.72 2.76
C TRP A 388 5.16 15.50 1.46
N ARG A 389 4.15 15.30 0.62
CA ARG A 389 3.88 16.23 -0.49
C ARG A 389 3.45 17.58 0.06
N ASP A 390 3.85 18.65 -0.63
CA ASP A 390 3.60 20.05 -0.29
C ASP A 390 2.96 20.83 -1.45
N ASN A 391 2.47 20.13 -2.46
CA ASN A 391 1.94 20.71 -3.69
C ASN A 391 0.41 20.85 -3.72
N SER A 392 -0.32 20.39 -2.70
CA SER A 392 -1.79 20.44 -2.67
C SER A 392 -2.34 20.58 -1.26
N VAL A 393 -3.33 21.47 -1.07
CA VAL A 393 -4.14 21.52 0.16
C VAL A 393 -5.32 20.55 0.11
N GLN A 394 -5.72 20.10 -1.09
CA GLN A 394 -6.83 19.17 -1.23
C GLN A 394 -6.42 17.74 -0.95
N PHE A 395 -5.22 17.36 -1.39
CA PHE A 395 -4.69 16.03 -1.17
C PHE A 395 -3.50 16.06 -0.25
N ARG A 396 -3.48 15.15 0.71
CA ARG A 396 -2.35 14.93 1.58
C ARG A 396 -1.87 13.50 1.40
N GLY A 397 -0.57 13.35 1.24
CA GLY A 397 0.08 12.06 1.08
C GLY A 397 1.58 12.17 1.27
N LEU A 398 2.24 11.02 1.41
CA LEU A 398 3.68 10.94 1.49
C LEU A 398 4.26 10.85 0.07
N SER A 399 5.31 11.62 -0.21
CA SER A 399 6.16 11.39 -1.38
C SER A 399 7.15 10.27 -1.12
N ARG A 400 7.55 10.05 0.14
CA ARG A 400 8.49 9.01 0.53
C ARG A 400 8.26 8.51 1.95
N ILE A 401 8.29 7.19 2.16
CA ILE A 401 8.38 6.55 3.48
C ILE A 401 9.23 5.28 3.38
N GLN A 402 10.52 5.43 3.72
CA GLN A 402 11.45 4.31 3.79
C GLN A 402 11.28 3.56 5.12
N VAL A 403 11.24 2.23 5.06
CA VAL A 403 11.18 1.38 6.25
C VAL A 403 12.29 0.35 6.21
N ASP A 404 12.71 -0.15 7.37
CA ASP A 404 13.44 -1.42 7.47
C ASP A 404 12.41 -2.49 7.79
N LEU A 405 12.30 -3.53 6.94
CA LEU A 405 11.37 -4.63 7.19
C LEU A 405 11.80 -5.50 8.37
N ALA A 406 13.06 -5.35 8.82
CA ALA A 406 13.72 -6.20 9.79
C ALA A 406 13.36 -7.67 9.52
N PRO A 407 13.66 -8.18 8.31
CA PRO A 407 13.10 -9.43 7.81
C PRO A 407 13.48 -10.57 8.75
N ALA A 408 12.54 -11.02 9.58
CA ALA A 408 12.64 -12.00 10.66
C ALA A 408 14.06 -12.53 10.96
N ALA A 409 15.01 -11.64 11.22
CA ALA A 409 16.41 -12.01 11.45
C ALA A 409 16.56 -12.69 12.82
N ASP A 410 15.52 -12.56 13.66
CA ASP A 410 15.44 -13.11 15.00
C ASP A 410 14.84 -14.53 15.04
N ALA A 411 14.32 -15.05 13.91
CA ALA A 411 13.76 -16.40 13.88
C ALA A 411 14.86 -17.43 13.53
N ILE A 412 15.44 -18.06 14.57
CA ILE A 412 16.30 -19.23 14.39
C ILE A 412 15.43 -20.42 13.96
N THR A 413 15.56 -20.85 12.70
CA THR A 413 14.90 -22.07 12.20
C THR A 413 15.82 -23.26 12.39
N ARG A 414 15.32 -24.33 13.03
CA ARG A 414 16.06 -25.56 13.31
C ARG A 414 15.56 -26.70 12.45
N CYS A 415 16.48 -27.50 11.92
CA CYS A 415 16.23 -28.70 11.14
C CYS A 415 16.84 -29.90 11.86
N PHE A 416 16.04 -30.96 12.02
CA PHE A 416 16.48 -32.23 12.59
C PHE A 416 16.63 -33.26 11.47
N SER A 417 17.60 -34.17 11.61
CA SER A 417 17.73 -35.33 10.73
C SER A 417 16.94 -36.52 11.29
N ALA A 418 17.10 -37.69 10.66
CA ALA A 418 16.56 -38.95 11.18
C ALA A 418 17.34 -39.49 12.39
N ALA A 419 18.44 -38.85 12.81
CA ALA A 419 19.25 -39.30 13.94
C ALA A 419 18.44 -39.33 15.26
N PRO A 420 18.24 -40.50 15.89
CA PRO A 420 17.45 -40.62 17.11
C PRO A 420 18.08 -39.94 18.33
N TRP A 421 19.37 -39.62 18.28
CA TRP A 421 20.10 -38.98 19.38
C TRP A 421 20.04 -37.45 19.37
N GLU A 422 19.66 -36.78 18.29
CA GLU A 422 19.63 -35.30 18.23
C GLU A 422 18.75 -34.69 19.34
N LYS A 423 17.56 -35.26 19.53
CA LYS A 423 16.64 -34.84 20.62
C LYS A 423 17.19 -35.15 22.01
N LYS A 424 17.90 -36.27 22.17
CA LYS A 424 18.49 -36.68 23.46
C LYS A 424 19.71 -35.82 23.82
N GLY A 425 20.51 -35.47 22.82
CA GLY A 425 21.72 -34.66 22.95
C GLY A 425 21.49 -33.16 22.95
N GLY A 426 20.26 -32.69 22.69
CA GLY A 426 19.91 -31.27 22.77
C GLY A 426 20.44 -30.41 21.62
N TYR A 427 20.62 -30.98 20.42
CA TYR A 427 21.10 -30.25 19.25
C TYR A 427 20.29 -30.58 18.00
N CYS A 428 20.39 -29.75 16.96
CA CYS A 428 19.74 -29.97 15.67
C CYS A 428 20.78 -30.20 14.56
N ARG A 429 20.42 -30.92 13.49
CA ARG A 429 21.31 -31.16 12.35
C ARG A 429 21.79 -29.87 11.70
N ALA A 430 20.88 -28.92 11.48
CA ALA A 430 21.18 -27.64 10.89
C ALA A 430 20.33 -26.53 11.53
N LEU A 431 20.89 -25.33 11.59
CA LEU A 431 20.17 -24.12 12.03
C LEU A 431 20.39 -22.99 11.04
N ARG A 432 19.35 -22.20 10.81
CA ARG A 432 19.42 -20.93 10.07
C ARG A 432 19.29 -19.76 11.04
N ALA A 433 20.28 -18.87 11.04
CA ALA A 433 20.26 -17.61 11.75
C ALA A 433 20.51 -16.48 10.74
N GLY A 434 19.45 -15.77 10.35
CA GLY A 434 19.52 -14.76 9.30
C GLY A 434 19.96 -15.36 7.94
N ASN A 435 21.11 -14.91 7.45
CA ASN A 435 21.73 -15.36 6.21
C ASN A 435 22.72 -16.52 6.39
N LEU A 436 23.04 -16.91 7.62
CA LEU A 436 23.97 -17.99 7.91
C LEU A 436 23.22 -19.29 8.21
N ILE A 437 23.67 -20.39 7.63
CA ILE A 437 23.25 -21.74 7.99
C ILE A 437 24.48 -22.50 8.48
N MET A 438 24.36 -23.12 9.65
CA MET A 438 25.40 -23.95 10.26
C MET A 438 24.87 -25.36 10.47
N THR A 439 25.71 -26.36 10.23
CA THR A 439 25.40 -27.76 10.55
C THR A 439 26.21 -28.23 11.73
N SER A 440 25.63 -29.16 12.50
CA SER A 440 26.34 -29.89 13.55
C SER A 440 27.21 -30.98 12.93
N GLY A 441 28.22 -31.44 13.67
CA GLY A 441 29.03 -32.60 13.31
C GLY A 441 28.18 -33.81 12.87
N THR A 442 28.48 -34.32 11.69
CA THR A 442 27.72 -35.36 10.99
C THR A 442 28.59 -36.57 10.74
N VAL A 443 28.20 -37.69 11.35
CA VAL A 443 28.72 -39.03 11.08
C VAL A 443 27.77 -39.79 10.14
N ALA A 444 28.26 -40.86 9.54
CA ALA A 444 27.50 -41.62 8.55
C ALA A 444 26.58 -42.65 9.20
N PHE A 445 25.27 -42.43 9.17
CA PHE A 445 24.28 -43.37 9.72
C PHE A 445 23.15 -43.73 8.73
N ASP A 446 22.57 -44.91 8.93
CA ASP A 446 21.41 -45.42 8.19
C ASP A 446 20.08 -44.84 8.72
N GLU A 447 18.96 -45.20 8.11
CA GLU A 447 17.63 -44.70 8.52
C GLU A 447 17.23 -45.08 9.96
N ARG A 448 17.90 -46.08 10.55
CA ARG A 448 17.69 -46.54 11.93
C ARG A 448 18.69 -45.94 12.91
N GLY A 449 19.62 -45.09 12.44
CA GLY A 449 20.68 -44.49 13.24
C GLY A 449 21.86 -45.43 13.53
N LYS A 450 22.01 -46.53 12.80
CA LYS A 450 23.21 -47.38 12.92
C LYS A 450 24.35 -46.85 12.03
N PRO A 451 25.63 -47.14 12.36
CA PRO A 451 26.74 -46.83 11.48
C PRO A 451 26.50 -47.33 10.05
N PHE A 452 26.78 -46.47 9.07
CA PHE A 452 26.64 -46.77 7.65
C PHE A 452 28.02 -47.01 7.04
N ALA A 453 28.14 -48.02 6.17
CA ALA A 453 29.38 -48.34 5.44
C ALA A 453 30.61 -48.46 6.37
N GLU A 454 30.53 -49.35 7.37
CA GLU A 454 31.65 -49.60 8.29
C GLU A 454 32.91 -50.03 7.52
N GLY A 455 34.05 -49.40 7.82
CA GLY A 455 35.32 -49.65 7.13
C GLY A 455 35.48 -48.95 5.77
N ASP A 456 34.43 -48.31 5.23
CA ASP A 456 34.48 -47.58 3.96
C ASP A 456 34.36 -46.06 4.18
N VAL A 457 35.52 -45.40 4.28
CA VAL A 457 35.59 -43.95 4.50
C VAL A 457 34.98 -43.15 3.35
N TYR A 458 35.03 -43.65 2.12
CA TYR A 458 34.44 -42.98 0.95
C TYR A 458 32.91 -42.99 1.10
N GLY A 459 32.34 -44.16 1.37
CA GLY A 459 30.91 -44.33 1.61
C GLY A 459 30.42 -43.51 2.80
N GLN A 460 31.18 -43.47 3.89
CA GLN A 460 30.85 -42.63 5.04
C GLN A 460 30.90 -41.13 4.72
N THR A 461 31.94 -40.67 4.01
CA THR A 461 32.06 -39.27 3.60
C THR A 461 30.87 -38.85 2.74
N TRP A 462 30.53 -39.67 1.74
CA TRP A 462 29.38 -39.43 0.87
C TRP A 462 28.08 -39.35 1.68
N ARG A 463 27.85 -40.30 2.60
CA ARG A 463 26.65 -40.34 3.41
C ARG A 463 26.51 -39.13 4.33
N CYS A 464 27.61 -38.66 4.93
CA CYS A 464 27.59 -37.43 5.74
C CYS A 464 27.10 -36.23 4.93
N LEU A 465 27.62 -36.07 3.70
CA LEU A 465 27.26 -34.97 2.81
C LEU A 465 25.80 -35.05 2.35
N GLU A 466 25.25 -36.25 2.11
CA GLU A 466 23.81 -36.45 1.82
C GLU A 466 22.92 -36.02 2.98
N ILE A 467 23.27 -36.42 4.21
CA ILE A 467 22.52 -36.05 5.41
C ILE A 467 22.53 -34.53 5.60
N ILE A 468 23.70 -33.91 5.39
CA ILE A 468 23.86 -32.45 5.42
C ILE A 468 22.99 -31.79 4.35
N GLU A 469 23.08 -32.21 3.09
CA GLU A 469 22.30 -31.59 2.00
C GLU A 469 20.79 -31.77 2.20
N ALA A 470 20.34 -32.90 2.73
CA ALA A 470 18.94 -33.11 3.10
C ALA A 470 18.47 -32.08 4.16
N ALA A 471 19.32 -31.76 5.15
CA ALA A 471 19.01 -30.74 6.14
C ALA A 471 19.05 -29.32 5.56
N LEU A 472 19.99 -29.03 4.65
CA LEU A 472 20.06 -27.76 3.92
C LEU A 472 18.80 -27.54 3.05
N LYS A 473 18.33 -28.59 2.36
CA LYS A 473 17.10 -28.55 1.55
C LYS A 473 15.86 -28.22 2.37
N GLN A 474 15.76 -28.73 3.60
CA GLN A 474 14.70 -28.34 4.54
C GLN A 474 14.77 -26.86 4.95
N LEU A 475 15.95 -26.25 4.93
CA LEU A 475 16.17 -24.82 5.17
C LEU A 475 16.10 -23.96 3.90
N GLY A 476 15.74 -24.55 2.76
CA GLY A 476 15.44 -23.87 1.50
C GLY A 476 16.67 -23.56 0.63
N ILE A 477 17.80 -24.24 0.86
CA ILE A 477 19.00 -24.13 0.02
C ILE A 477 19.55 -25.52 -0.34
N ASP A 478 20.48 -25.59 -1.29
CA ASP A 478 21.18 -26.84 -1.64
C ASP A 478 22.70 -26.71 -1.43
N ARG A 479 23.44 -27.75 -1.83
CA ARG A 479 24.91 -27.81 -1.66
C ARG A 479 25.67 -26.67 -2.34
N THR A 480 25.11 -26.01 -3.36
CA THR A 480 25.76 -24.87 -4.05
C THR A 480 25.96 -23.66 -3.15
N ARG A 481 25.28 -23.62 -2.00
CA ARG A 481 25.35 -22.53 -1.02
C ARG A 481 26.31 -22.82 0.13
N VAL A 482 26.94 -23.99 0.16
CA VAL A 482 27.97 -24.34 1.15
C VAL A 482 29.24 -23.58 0.82
N VAL A 483 29.75 -22.81 1.79
CA VAL A 483 30.95 -21.97 1.63
C VAL A 483 32.15 -22.54 2.39
N ALA A 484 31.91 -23.38 3.38
CA ALA A 484 32.96 -24.03 4.15
C ALA A 484 32.57 -25.44 4.59
N THR A 485 33.55 -26.36 4.60
CA THR A 485 33.45 -27.69 5.21
C THR A 485 34.60 -27.90 6.19
N ARG A 486 34.31 -28.40 7.39
CA ARG A 486 35.31 -28.88 8.36
C ARG A 486 35.12 -30.38 8.53
N MET A 487 36.18 -31.13 8.30
CA MET A 487 36.17 -32.59 8.27
C MET A 487 37.18 -33.11 9.30
N TYR A 488 36.78 -34.14 10.05
CA TYR A 488 37.58 -34.75 11.10
C TYR A 488 37.68 -36.25 10.83
N THR A 489 38.89 -36.78 10.71
CA THR A 489 39.17 -38.22 10.50
C THR A 489 39.99 -38.77 11.66
N THR A 490 39.85 -40.05 12.01
CA THR A 490 40.72 -40.72 12.99
C THR A 490 42.03 -41.23 12.39
N ASP A 491 42.10 -41.30 11.06
CA ASP A 491 43.26 -41.79 10.33
C ASP A 491 43.51 -40.88 9.13
N MET A 492 44.68 -40.26 9.12
CA MET A 492 45.06 -39.33 8.05
C MET A 492 45.46 -40.08 6.78
N GLU A 493 45.78 -41.38 6.81
CA GLU A 493 46.08 -42.15 5.60
C GLU A 493 44.86 -42.23 4.65
N LEU A 494 43.65 -42.08 5.19
CA LEU A 494 42.38 -42.12 4.48
C LEU A 494 42.04 -40.84 3.68
N TRP A 495 42.87 -39.79 3.77
CA TRP A 495 42.56 -38.46 3.21
C TRP A 495 42.21 -38.47 1.72
N ARG A 496 42.84 -39.34 0.93
CA ARG A 496 42.62 -39.41 -0.53
C ARG A 496 41.20 -39.83 -0.88
N GLU A 497 40.68 -40.84 -0.20
CA GLU A 497 39.32 -41.33 -0.44
C GLU A 497 38.27 -40.36 0.11
N ILE A 498 38.54 -39.68 1.24
CA ILE A 498 37.71 -38.58 1.76
C ILE A 498 37.60 -37.46 0.73
N LEU A 499 38.73 -36.95 0.22
CA LEU A 499 38.73 -35.84 -0.74
C LEU A 499 38.16 -36.24 -2.11
N LYS A 500 38.26 -37.52 -2.49
CA LYS A 500 37.62 -38.04 -3.70
C LYS A 500 36.09 -38.00 -3.61
N ALA A 501 35.51 -38.39 -2.48
CA ALA A 501 34.08 -38.28 -2.23
C ALA A 501 33.64 -36.80 -2.17
N HIS A 502 34.38 -35.96 -1.43
CA HIS A 502 34.10 -34.53 -1.29
C HIS A 502 34.14 -33.80 -2.65
N LYS A 503 35.20 -34.00 -3.44
CA LYS A 503 35.34 -33.44 -4.80
C LYS A 503 34.17 -33.84 -5.69
N LYS A 504 33.76 -35.11 -5.64
CA LYS A 504 32.65 -35.59 -6.46
C LYS A 504 31.32 -34.95 -6.04
N PHE A 505 31.12 -34.72 -4.74
CA PHE A 505 29.89 -34.13 -4.21
C PHE A 505 29.75 -32.63 -4.55
N PHE A 506 30.83 -31.86 -4.37
CA PHE A 506 30.86 -30.41 -4.58
C PHE A 506 31.33 -29.98 -5.98
N ASN A 507 31.31 -30.89 -6.95
CA ASN A 507 31.73 -30.58 -8.32
C ASN A 507 30.98 -29.35 -8.87
N ASN A 508 31.72 -28.32 -9.32
CA ASN A 508 31.22 -27.01 -9.77
C ASN A 508 30.61 -26.10 -8.68
N CYS A 509 30.87 -26.38 -7.40
CA CYS A 509 30.47 -25.55 -6.26
C CYS A 509 31.40 -25.77 -5.06
N GLU A 510 32.71 -25.65 -5.29
CA GLU A 510 33.76 -25.99 -4.33
C GLU A 510 33.74 -25.06 -3.10
N PRO A 511 33.57 -25.60 -1.87
CA PRO A 511 33.68 -24.82 -0.65
C PRO A 511 35.12 -24.70 -0.17
N THR A 512 35.40 -23.71 0.67
CA THR A 512 36.62 -23.73 1.48
C THR A 512 36.62 -24.98 2.37
N THR A 513 37.77 -25.66 2.49
CA THR A 513 37.80 -27.00 3.10
C THR A 513 38.96 -27.15 4.07
N MET A 514 38.69 -27.75 5.23
CA MET A 514 39.67 -28.17 6.22
C MET A 514 39.48 -29.65 6.55
N LEU A 515 40.58 -30.40 6.66
CA LEU A 515 40.60 -31.79 7.12
C LEU A 515 41.61 -31.92 8.27
N LEU A 516 41.17 -32.44 9.42
CA LEU A 516 41.99 -32.63 10.62
C LEU A 516 42.00 -34.10 11.05
N CYS A 517 43.14 -34.56 11.57
CA CYS A 517 43.22 -35.83 12.27
C CYS A 517 42.83 -35.63 13.74
N VAL A 518 41.90 -36.43 14.25
CA VAL A 518 41.46 -36.41 15.65
C VAL A 518 41.74 -37.75 16.31
N LYS A 519 41.88 -37.77 17.64
CA LYS A 519 42.23 -38.99 18.39
C LYS A 519 41.16 -40.09 18.27
N ALA A 520 39.89 -39.71 18.26
CA ALA A 520 38.75 -40.64 18.19
C ALA A 520 37.48 -39.87 17.80
N LEU A 521 36.50 -40.59 17.24
CA LEU A 521 35.11 -40.15 17.08
C LEU A 521 34.22 -40.83 18.13
N ILE A 522 32.92 -40.50 18.13
CA ILE A 522 31.96 -40.99 19.13
C ILE A 522 31.85 -42.52 19.21
N ALA A 523 32.17 -43.22 18.12
CA ALA A 523 32.23 -44.68 18.06
C ALA A 523 33.30 -45.12 17.03
N PRO A 524 33.98 -46.26 17.23
CA PRO A 524 35.08 -46.71 16.38
C PRO A 524 34.66 -47.07 14.95
N GLN A 525 33.36 -47.31 14.71
CA GLN A 525 32.81 -47.58 13.38
C GLN A 525 32.81 -46.35 12.48
N PHE A 526 32.85 -45.14 13.06
CA PHE A 526 32.89 -43.90 12.32
C PHE A 526 34.35 -43.53 12.02
N LEU A 527 34.62 -43.27 10.74
CA LEU A 527 35.95 -42.90 10.24
C LEU A 527 36.05 -41.40 9.92
N ILE A 528 34.89 -40.73 9.76
CA ILE A 528 34.80 -39.32 9.39
C ILE A 528 33.62 -38.64 10.07
N GLU A 529 33.82 -37.40 10.49
CA GLU A 529 32.77 -36.47 10.89
C GLU A 529 32.89 -35.16 10.09
N ILE A 530 31.76 -34.64 9.60
CA ILE A 530 31.72 -33.44 8.76
C ILE A 530 30.74 -32.42 9.32
N GLU A 531 31.16 -31.16 9.35
CA GLU A 531 30.27 -30.00 9.52
C GLU A 531 30.47 -29.00 8.37
N THR A 532 29.47 -28.17 8.17
CA THR A 532 29.41 -27.21 7.05
C THR A 532 28.84 -25.86 7.47
N GLN A 533 29.25 -24.83 6.75
CA GLN A 533 28.63 -23.50 6.79
C GLN A 533 28.12 -23.14 5.40
N ALA A 534 26.93 -22.56 5.34
CA ALA A 534 26.27 -22.15 4.11
C ALA A 534 25.64 -20.75 4.25
N VAL A 535 25.44 -20.06 3.12
CA VAL A 535 24.89 -18.69 3.11
C VAL A 535 23.64 -18.54 2.24
N VAL A 536 22.66 -17.79 2.73
CA VAL A 536 21.40 -17.47 2.04
C VAL A 536 21.51 -16.06 1.42
N GLY A 537 21.35 -15.94 0.10
CA GLY A 537 21.41 -14.66 -0.63
C GLY A 537 21.43 -14.86 -2.14
N GLN A 538 21.06 -13.84 -2.93
CA GLN A 538 21.21 -13.92 -4.38
C GLN A 538 22.69 -13.85 -4.75
N SER A 539 23.15 -14.80 -5.55
CA SER A 539 24.38 -14.71 -6.35
C SER A 539 24.17 -13.78 -7.54
#